data_AF-A0A522B0A5-F1
#
_entry.id   AF-A0A522B0A5-F1
#
_cell.length_a   1.000
_cell.length_b   1.000
_cell.length_c   1.000
_cell.angle_alpha   90.00
_cell.angle_beta   90.00
_cell.angle_gamma   90.00
#
_symmetry.space_group_name_H-M   'P 1'
#
loop_
_entity.id
_entity.type
_entity.pdbx_description
1 polymer ?
#
loop_
_entity_poly.entity_id
_entity_poly.type
_entity_poly.pdbx_seq_one_letter_code
_entity_poly.pdbx_strand_id
1 'polypeptide(L)'
;MRVSLGELQAVDRGGLLARYHSFGPVVAVVADLPSDGSTAGTGLDEPCFRQHHGIVLGGALAVHHDEGRTETFAAGTAFYVESGPPSHTFTAEPDTVVAGFAIPEADEPATPGALEARGFTVVPRPDPDVSLPRAVTVAGSLRPFRRPGVIEVEAAQMGPWVFMRSIFGERTGHLSGWCDVPHWGFVIDGEIAILYESSSEPGAGTELVARGDAFYAPPGHRFVSADGAVVVDYSPVSALGTERVSRWRRATLARRGLITPGSRNGSIGRPTMAASGLAAPTSVPTTDDRIPTEPTNDAHHADDGIAPSFAETVAPYGRATGGPVRGQ
;
A
#
# COMPACT_ATOMS: atom_id res chain seq x y z
N MET A 1 -8.98 2.23 -5.68
CA MET A 1 -8.79 1.02 -6.51
C MET A 1 -8.85 -0.19 -5.60
N ARG A 2 -9.59 -1.23 -5.97
CA ARG A 2 -9.65 -2.50 -5.25
C ARG A 2 -9.42 -3.69 -6.16
N VAL A 3 -9.08 -4.82 -5.55
CA VAL A 3 -9.04 -6.14 -6.16
C VAL A 3 -9.58 -7.14 -5.14
N SER A 4 -10.46 -8.04 -5.57
CA SER A 4 -10.88 -9.13 -4.68
C SER A 4 -9.76 -10.15 -4.52
N LEU A 5 -9.71 -10.85 -3.39
CA LEU A 5 -8.70 -11.89 -3.14
C LEU A 5 -8.72 -13.00 -4.21
N GLY A 6 -9.90 -13.28 -4.79
CA GLY A 6 -10.05 -14.24 -5.89
C GLY A 6 -9.57 -13.74 -7.26
N GLU A 7 -9.31 -12.44 -7.41
CA GLU A 7 -8.78 -11.82 -8.63
C GLU A 7 -7.26 -11.56 -8.55
N LEU A 8 -6.62 -11.89 -7.43
CA LEU A 8 -5.18 -11.76 -7.28
C LEU A 8 -4.43 -12.69 -8.25
N GLN A 9 -3.30 -12.21 -8.76
CA GLN A 9 -2.34 -13.06 -9.44
C GLN A 9 -1.75 -14.04 -8.43
N ALA A 10 -1.34 -15.23 -8.86
CA ALA A 10 -0.81 -16.22 -7.94
C ALA A 10 0.46 -16.89 -8.45
N VAL A 11 1.34 -17.22 -7.51
CA VAL A 11 2.54 -18.00 -7.72
C VAL A 11 2.70 -19.03 -6.61
N ASP A 12 3.30 -20.17 -6.94
CA ASP A 12 3.64 -21.24 -6.00
C ASP A 12 5.15 -21.43 -5.90
N ARG A 13 5.65 -21.71 -4.69
CA ARG A 13 7.01 -22.23 -4.49
C ARG A 13 7.02 -23.18 -3.30
N GLY A 14 7.31 -24.45 -3.54
CA GLY A 14 7.42 -25.46 -2.47
C GLY A 14 6.11 -25.67 -1.70
N GLY A 15 4.96 -25.45 -2.33
CA GLY A 15 3.64 -25.53 -1.69
C GLY A 15 3.19 -24.25 -0.99
N LEU A 16 4.03 -23.20 -0.94
CA LEU A 16 3.60 -21.86 -0.55
C LEU A 16 2.92 -21.18 -1.73
N LEU A 17 1.62 -20.91 -1.59
CA LEU A 17 0.83 -20.21 -2.60
C LEU A 17 0.73 -18.73 -2.23
N ALA A 18 1.50 -17.89 -2.93
CA ALA A 18 1.44 -16.44 -2.77
C ALA A 18 0.53 -15.81 -3.83
N ARG A 19 -0.55 -15.18 -3.38
CA ARG A 19 -1.44 -14.33 -4.18
C ARG A 19 -1.04 -12.87 -4.04
N TYR A 20 -1.02 -12.11 -5.12
CA TYR A 20 -0.55 -10.73 -5.09
C TYR A 20 -1.23 -9.80 -6.11
N HIS A 21 -1.14 -8.49 -5.85
CA HIS A 21 -1.53 -7.43 -6.76
C HIS A 21 -0.74 -6.14 -6.49
N SER A 22 -0.32 -5.47 -7.56
CA SER A 22 0.47 -4.23 -7.49
C SER A 22 -0.43 -2.99 -7.49
N PHE A 23 -0.42 -2.25 -6.40
CA PHE A 23 -1.04 -0.94 -6.25
C PHE A 23 0.00 0.19 -6.39
N GLY A 24 0.59 0.29 -7.58
CA GLY A 24 1.72 1.19 -7.84
C GLY A 24 3.00 0.67 -7.18
N PRO A 25 3.63 1.40 -6.24
CA PRO A 25 4.89 0.99 -5.61
C PRO A 25 4.72 -0.07 -4.52
N VAL A 26 3.49 -0.42 -4.15
CA VAL A 26 3.19 -1.37 -3.08
C VAL A 26 2.47 -2.58 -3.66
N VAL A 27 2.86 -3.77 -3.22
CA VAL A 27 2.24 -5.04 -3.59
C VAL A 27 1.46 -5.56 -2.40
N ALA A 28 0.17 -5.79 -2.57
CA ALA A 28 -0.62 -6.58 -1.63
C ALA A 28 -0.25 -8.05 -1.80
N VAL A 29 -0.02 -8.78 -0.71
CA VAL A 29 0.31 -10.21 -0.74
C VAL A 29 -0.56 -10.95 0.26
N VAL A 30 -1.09 -12.11 -0.15
CA VAL A 30 -1.70 -13.11 0.72
C VAL A 30 -1.03 -14.44 0.44
N ALA A 31 -0.36 -15.02 1.42
CA ALA A 31 0.33 -16.30 1.29
C ALA A 31 -0.37 -17.38 2.12
N ASP A 32 -0.78 -18.47 1.45
CA ASP A 32 -1.13 -19.71 2.12
C ASP A 32 0.15 -20.54 2.26
N LEU A 33 0.47 -20.92 3.49
CA LEU A 33 1.61 -21.79 3.77
C LEU A 33 1.20 -23.26 3.61
N PRO A 34 2.16 -24.17 3.36
CA PRO A 34 1.85 -25.59 3.19
C PRO A 34 0.99 -26.17 4.30
N SER A 35 0.02 -27.02 3.93
CA SER A 35 -0.97 -27.58 4.86
C SER A 35 -0.37 -28.57 5.88
N ASP A 36 0.87 -29.01 5.67
CA ASP A 36 1.62 -29.80 6.65
C ASP A 36 2.46 -28.92 7.61
N GLY A 37 2.43 -27.59 7.44
CA GLY A 37 3.23 -26.62 8.19
C GLY A 37 4.70 -26.57 7.78
N SER A 38 5.12 -27.35 6.77
CA SER A 38 6.50 -27.36 6.30
C SER A 38 6.84 -26.03 5.64
N THR A 39 8.00 -25.47 5.96
CA THR A 39 8.57 -24.32 5.24
C THR A 39 9.69 -24.72 4.29
N ALA A 40 10.04 -26.01 4.24
CA ALA A 40 11.17 -26.50 3.43
C ALA A 40 10.98 -26.19 1.94
N GLY A 41 11.93 -25.47 1.35
CA GLY A 41 11.93 -25.14 -0.09
C GLY A 41 10.98 -24.02 -0.50
N THR A 42 10.22 -23.46 0.44
CA THR A 42 9.39 -22.27 0.20
C THR A 42 10.23 -20.99 0.18
N GLY A 43 11.47 -21.05 0.70
CA GLY A 43 12.34 -19.90 0.95
C GLY A 43 12.10 -19.24 2.31
N LEU A 44 11.04 -19.63 3.04
CA LEU A 44 10.82 -19.20 4.42
C LEU A 44 11.81 -19.83 5.41
N ASP A 45 12.40 -20.96 5.04
CA ASP A 45 13.44 -21.67 5.77
C ASP A 45 14.86 -21.13 5.52
N GLU A 46 15.01 -20.17 4.60
CA GLU A 46 16.27 -19.52 4.27
C GLU A 46 16.47 -18.25 5.13
N PRO A 47 17.71 -17.96 5.60
CA PRO A 47 17.99 -16.73 6.35
C PRO A 47 17.61 -15.48 5.56
N CYS A 48 16.74 -14.66 6.15
CA CYS A 48 16.28 -13.41 5.57
C CYS A 48 16.79 -12.20 6.37
N PHE A 49 17.11 -11.12 5.67
CA PHE A 49 17.52 -9.84 6.24
C PHE A 49 16.53 -8.70 5.92
N ARG A 50 15.45 -9.02 5.22
CA ARG A 50 14.45 -8.03 4.81
C ARG A 50 13.46 -7.81 5.94
N GLN A 51 12.94 -6.59 6.02
CA GLN A 51 11.83 -6.33 6.91
C GLN A 51 10.57 -7.05 6.41
N HIS A 52 9.73 -7.52 7.34
CA HIS A 52 8.42 -8.07 7.03
C HIS A 52 7.37 -7.40 7.90
N HIS A 53 6.21 -7.12 7.34
CA HIS A 53 5.04 -6.73 8.12
C HIS A 53 3.81 -7.38 7.52
N GLY A 54 2.88 -7.72 8.39
CA GLY A 54 1.68 -8.39 7.96
C GLY A 54 0.76 -8.70 9.12
N ILE A 55 -0.21 -9.55 8.82
CA ILE A 55 -1.20 -10.06 9.74
C ILE A 55 -1.38 -11.55 9.49
N VAL A 56 -1.41 -12.33 10.56
CA VAL A 56 -1.75 -13.74 10.48
C VAL A 56 -3.27 -13.83 10.42
N LEU A 57 -3.79 -14.33 9.31
CA LEU A 57 -5.21 -14.53 9.05
C LEU A 57 -5.69 -15.88 9.56
N GLY A 58 -4.92 -16.95 9.34
CA GLY A 58 -5.22 -18.30 9.81
C GLY A 58 -3.97 -18.97 10.38
N GLY A 59 -4.14 -19.97 11.25
CA GLY A 59 -3.03 -20.71 11.86
C GLY A 59 -2.15 -19.88 12.79
N ALA A 60 -0.85 -20.15 12.79
CA ALA A 60 0.16 -19.44 13.55
C ALA A 60 1.50 -19.40 12.81
N LEU A 61 2.14 -18.24 12.82
CA LEU A 61 3.46 -18.00 12.23
C LEU A 61 4.49 -17.86 13.35
N ALA A 62 5.62 -18.55 13.26
CA ALA A 62 6.76 -18.33 14.13
C ALA A 62 7.94 -17.73 13.35
N VAL A 63 8.63 -16.78 13.98
CA VAL A 63 9.85 -16.14 13.48
C VAL A 63 10.99 -16.56 14.36
N HIS A 64 12.03 -17.15 13.76
CA HIS A 64 13.23 -17.59 14.45
C HIS A 64 14.37 -16.65 14.09
N HIS A 65 14.94 -15.99 15.09
CA HIS A 65 16.12 -15.13 14.92
C HIS A 65 17.39 -15.93 15.15
N ASP A 66 18.46 -15.61 14.43
CA ASP A 66 19.75 -16.31 14.55
C ASP A 66 20.39 -16.21 15.94
N GLU A 67 20.03 -15.19 16.73
CA GLU A 67 20.38 -15.03 18.15
C GLU A 67 19.64 -16.00 19.10
N GLY A 68 18.80 -16.90 18.57
CA GLY A 68 18.07 -17.91 19.32
C GLY A 68 16.70 -17.44 19.85
N ARG A 69 16.32 -16.19 19.61
CA ARG A 69 14.99 -15.66 19.95
C ARG A 69 13.94 -16.23 19.00
N THR A 70 12.76 -16.59 19.53
CA THR A 70 11.61 -17.01 18.72
C THR A 70 10.38 -16.20 19.13
N GLU A 71 9.66 -15.68 18.15
CA GLU A 71 8.38 -15.00 18.31
C GLU A 71 7.29 -15.81 17.62
N THR A 72 6.09 -15.86 18.19
CA THR A 72 4.94 -16.57 17.60
C THR A 72 3.73 -15.65 17.52
N PHE A 73 3.10 -15.65 16.34
CA PHE A 73 1.98 -14.82 15.99
C PHE A 73 0.81 -15.72 15.61
N ALA A 74 -0.21 -15.79 16.46
CA ALA A 74 -1.43 -16.53 16.16
C ALA A 74 -2.35 -15.74 15.21
N ALA A 75 -3.28 -16.44 14.55
CA ALA A 75 -4.36 -15.83 13.78
C ALA A 75 -5.01 -14.67 14.53
N GLY A 76 -5.12 -13.54 13.84
CA GLY A 76 -5.53 -12.28 14.44
C GLY A 76 -4.39 -11.30 14.72
N THR A 77 -3.14 -11.74 14.69
CA THR A 77 -2.02 -10.93 15.17
C THR A 77 -1.30 -10.24 14.02
N ALA A 78 -1.14 -8.92 14.12
CA ALA A 78 -0.26 -8.17 13.24
C ALA A 78 1.18 -8.28 13.75
N PHE A 79 2.13 -8.45 12.84
CA PHE A 79 3.54 -8.64 13.17
C PHE A 79 4.44 -7.71 12.36
N TYR A 80 5.62 -7.45 12.90
CA TYR A 80 6.69 -6.72 12.24
C TYR A 80 8.01 -7.38 12.57
N VAL A 81 8.81 -7.67 11.54
CA VAL A 81 10.17 -8.17 11.64
C VAL A 81 11.06 -7.11 11.01
N GLU A 82 12.06 -6.63 11.75
CA GLU A 82 12.97 -5.58 11.29
C GLU A 82 13.98 -6.12 10.26
N SER A 83 14.48 -5.24 9.39
CA SER A 83 15.55 -5.58 8.45
C SER A 83 16.92 -5.56 9.13
N GLY A 84 17.87 -6.33 8.58
CA GLY A 84 19.25 -6.40 9.06
C GLY A 84 19.48 -7.56 10.04
N PRO A 85 20.67 -7.64 10.64
CA PRO A 85 20.95 -8.64 11.67
C PRO A 85 20.17 -8.35 12.97
N PRO A 86 19.71 -9.38 13.70
CA PRO A 86 19.84 -10.80 13.41
C PRO A 86 18.98 -11.22 12.19
N SER A 87 19.52 -12.10 11.36
CA SER A 87 18.71 -12.73 10.31
C SER A 87 17.59 -13.56 10.92
N HIS A 88 16.53 -13.78 10.15
CA HIS A 88 15.40 -14.59 10.59
C HIS A 88 14.94 -15.60 9.55
N THR A 89 14.37 -16.69 10.02
CA THR A 89 13.62 -17.67 9.25
C THR A 89 12.20 -17.78 9.80
N PHE A 90 11.32 -18.45 9.07
CA PHE A 90 9.93 -18.65 9.48
C PHE A 90 9.60 -20.15 9.53
N THR A 91 8.75 -20.49 10.49
CA THR A 91 7.98 -21.74 10.49
C THR A 91 6.51 -21.40 10.70
N ALA A 92 5.62 -22.34 10.41
CA ALA A 92 4.19 -22.13 10.59
C ALA A 92 3.46 -23.40 10.98
N GLU A 93 2.31 -23.23 11.63
CA GLU A 93 1.36 -24.31 11.79
C GLU A 93 0.69 -24.66 10.45
N PRO A 94 0.16 -25.88 10.29
CA PRO A 94 -0.74 -26.25 9.20
C PRO A 94 -1.77 -25.18 8.87
N ASP A 95 -2.04 -25.00 7.57
CA ASP A 95 -3.07 -24.10 7.04
C ASP A 95 -2.92 -22.63 7.50
N THR A 96 -1.68 -22.22 7.79
CA THR A 96 -1.38 -20.82 8.14
C THR A 96 -1.55 -19.93 6.91
N VAL A 97 -2.25 -18.82 7.11
CA VAL A 97 -2.46 -17.80 6.06
C VAL A 97 -1.96 -16.47 6.60
N VAL A 98 -1.11 -15.79 5.84
CA VAL A 98 -0.60 -14.47 6.18
C VAL A 98 -0.93 -13.47 5.08
N ALA A 99 -1.28 -12.25 5.45
CA ALA A 99 -1.47 -11.16 4.51
C ALA A 99 -0.63 -9.94 4.90
N GLY A 100 -0.22 -9.17 3.91
CA GLY A 100 0.58 -7.98 4.15
C GLY A 100 0.77 -7.17 2.89
N PHE A 101 1.67 -6.19 3.02
CA PHE A 101 2.10 -5.37 1.91
C PHE A 101 3.61 -5.41 1.82
N ALA A 102 4.14 -5.29 0.61
CA ALA A 102 5.57 -5.21 0.36
C ALA A 102 5.85 -4.05 -0.59
N ILE A 103 7.00 -3.42 -0.42
CA ILE A 103 7.58 -2.54 -1.45
C ILE A 103 8.62 -3.41 -2.16
N PRO A 104 8.41 -3.79 -3.43
CA PRO A 104 9.44 -4.48 -4.19
C PRO A 104 10.68 -3.60 -4.30
N GLU A 105 11.86 -4.21 -4.18
CA GLU A 105 13.11 -3.52 -4.52
C GLU A 105 13.11 -3.22 -6.03
N ALA A 106 13.76 -2.13 -6.45
CA ALA A 106 13.67 -1.64 -7.82
C ALA A 106 14.18 -2.65 -8.87
N ASP A 107 15.13 -3.49 -8.47
CA ASP A 107 15.72 -4.59 -9.23
C ASP A 107 14.98 -5.92 -9.08
N GLU A 108 13.96 -5.99 -8.23
CA GLU A 108 13.12 -7.18 -8.01
C GLU A 108 11.62 -6.88 -8.23
N PRO A 109 11.19 -6.57 -9.45
CA PRO A 109 9.79 -6.26 -9.71
C PRO A 109 8.89 -7.48 -9.47
N ALA A 110 7.69 -7.26 -8.93
CA ALA A 110 6.68 -8.32 -8.75
C ALA A 110 5.93 -8.66 -10.05
N THR A 111 6.66 -8.87 -11.15
CA THR A 111 6.08 -9.37 -12.41
C THR A 111 6.14 -10.89 -12.45
N PRO A 112 5.21 -11.56 -13.17
CA PRO A 112 5.24 -13.02 -13.30
C PRO A 112 6.62 -13.55 -13.75
N GLY A 113 7.22 -12.99 -14.79
CA GLY A 113 8.53 -13.45 -15.28
C GLY A 113 9.69 -13.22 -14.31
N ALA A 114 9.66 -12.14 -13.52
CA ALA A 114 10.67 -11.92 -12.47
C ALA A 114 10.50 -12.89 -11.30
N LEU A 115 9.26 -13.25 -10.95
CA LEU A 115 8.98 -14.28 -9.95
C LEU A 115 9.40 -15.68 -10.46
N GLU A 116 9.14 -16.02 -11.72
CA GLU A 116 9.61 -17.27 -12.33
C GLU A 116 11.12 -17.40 -12.31
N ALA A 117 11.85 -16.32 -12.62
CA ALA A 117 13.31 -16.29 -12.54
C ALA A 117 13.84 -16.53 -11.11
N ARG A 118 13.01 -16.33 -10.09
CA ARG A 118 13.30 -16.60 -8.67
C ARG A 118 12.82 -17.98 -8.19
N GLY A 119 12.39 -18.83 -9.12
CA GLY A 119 11.96 -20.21 -8.83
C GLY A 119 10.50 -20.36 -8.42
N PHE A 120 9.66 -19.34 -8.64
CA PHE A 120 8.22 -19.46 -8.49
C PHE A 120 7.56 -20.05 -9.74
N THR A 121 6.45 -20.75 -9.56
CA THR A 121 5.58 -21.22 -10.65
C THR A 121 4.32 -20.37 -10.70
N VAL A 122 3.98 -19.79 -11.86
CA VAL A 122 2.73 -19.02 -12.01
C VAL A 122 1.51 -19.94 -11.93
N VAL A 123 0.52 -19.55 -11.13
CA VAL A 123 -0.74 -20.27 -10.92
C VAL A 123 -1.87 -19.51 -11.64
N PRO A 124 -2.41 -20.01 -12.78
CA PRO A 124 -3.34 -19.25 -13.62
C PRO A 124 -4.71 -18.99 -12.98
N ARG A 125 -5.15 -19.86 -12.06
CA ARG A 125 -6.44 -19.79 -11.36
C ARG A 125 -6.29 -20.37 -9.95
N PRO A 126 -5.84 -19.58 -8.98
CA PRO A 126 -5.80 -20.03 -7.60
C PRO A 126 -7.22 -20.31 -7.10
N ASP A 127 -7.35 -21.17 -6.10
CA ASP A 127 -8.62 -21.38 -5.42
C ASP A 127 -9.10 -20.05 -4.79
N PRO A 128 -10.30 -19.56 -5.14
CA PRO A 128 -10.83 -18.31 -4.60
C PRO A 128 -11.25 -18.42 -3.13
N ASP A 129 -11.43 -19.62 -2.58
CA ASP A 129 -11.98 -19.85 -1.23
C ASP A 129 -10.93 -19.69 -0.10
N VAL A 130 -10.11 -18.64 -0.19
CA VAL A 130 -9.29 -18.20 0.95
C VAL A 130 -10.23 -17.85 2.09
N SER A 131 -10.31 -18.73 3.08
CA SER A 131 -11.12 -18.54 4.27
C SER A 131 -10.52 -17.44 5.12
N LEU A 132 -10.80 -16.17 4.76
CA LEU A 132 -10.51 -15.06 5.65
C LEU A 132 -11.14 -15.40 7.00
N PRO A 133 -10.38 -15.37 8.11
CA PRO A 133 -10.94 -15.61 9.43
C PRO A 133 -12.13 -14.68 9.63
N ARG A 134 -13.25 -15.22 10.12
CA ARG A 134 -14.45 -14.42 10.42
C ARG A 134 -14.18 -13.35 11.50
N ALA A 135 -13.10 -13.50 12.26
CA ALA A 135 -12.63 -12.50 13.22
C ALA A 135 -11.11 -12.59 13.40
N VAL A 136 -10.42 -11.49 13.11
CA VAL A 136 -9.00 -11.29 13.43
C VAL A 136 -8.92 -10.71 14.85
N THR A 137 -8.50 -11.54 15.81
CA THR A 137 -8.30 -11.10 17.21
C THR A 137 -6.91 -10.50 17.36
N VAL A 138 -6.77 -9.19 17.17
CA VAL A 138 -5.51 -8.50 17.49
C VAL A 138 -5.41 -8.32 19.01
N ALA A 139 -4.36 -8.88 19.61
CA ALA A 139 -3.95 -8.68 21.00
C ALA A 139 -5.06 -8.87 22.06
N GLY A 140 -5.84 -9.96 21.96
CA GLY A 140 -6.73 -10.42 23.04
C GLY A 140 -8.10 -9.74 23.14
N SER A 141 -8.46 -8.82 22.23
CA SER A 141 -9.82 -8.26 22.20
C SER A 141 -10.78 -9.22 21.48
N LEU A 142 -11.50 -10.02 22.26
CA LEU A 142 -12.53 -10.94 21.78
C LEU A 142 -13.69 -10.14 21.17
N ARG A 143 -13.75 -10.15 19.84
CA ARG A 143 -14.76 -9.50 18.97
C ARG A 143 -14.76 -7.97 19.04
N PRO A 144 -14.51 -7.28 17.92
CA PRO A 144 -14.64 -5.83 17.88
C PRO A 144 -16.11 -5.45 18.14
N PHE A 145 -16.38 -4.81 19.26
CA PHE A 145 -17.72 -4.31 19.57
C PHE A 145 -18.00 -3.09 18.70
N ARG A 146 -18.80 -3.28 17.65
CA ARG A 146 -19.19 -2.22 16.74
C ARG A 146 -20.26 -1.35 17.40
N ARG A 147 -19.86 -0.16 17.85
CA ARG A 147 -20.78 0.85 18.38
C ARG A 147 -21.28 1.75 17.25
N PRO A 148 -22.59 1.84 16.98
CA PRO A 148 -23.11 2.77 15.99
C PRO A 148 -22.56 4.19 16.18
N GLY A 149 -22.14 4.83 15.09
CA GLY A 149 -21.56 6.17 15.10
C GLY A 149 -20.13 6.28 15.67
N VAL A 150 -19.48 5.17 16.05
CA VAL A 150 -18.11 5.16 16.58
C VAL A 150 -17.15 4.45 15.62
N ILE A 151 -15.98 5.05 15.41
CA ILE A 151 -14.82 4.38 14.79
C ILE A 151 -13.78 4.16 15.88
N GLU A 152 -13.46 2.91 16.17
CA GLU A 152 -12.38 2.54 17.07
C GLU A 152 -11.12 2.26 16.26
N VAL A 153 -9.97 2.70 16.78
CA VAL A 153 -8.72 2.65 16.02
C VAL A 153 -7.59 2.24 16.93
N GLU A 154 -6.83 1.26 16.47
CA GLU A 154 -5.55 0.89 17.03
C GLU A 154 -4.47 1.15 15.99
N ALA A 155 -3.31 1.56 16.46
CA ALA A 155 -2.17 1.81 15.60
C ALA A 155 -0.88 1.34 16.23
N ALA A 156 0.03 0.88 15.37
CA ALA A 156 1.41 0.54 15.68
C ALA A 156 2.30 1.06 14.54
N GLN A 157 3.46 1.61 14.91
CA GLN A 157 4.51 1.87 13.93
C GLN A 157 5.28 0.57 13.68
N MET A 158 5.49 0.24 12.41
CA MET A 158 6.18 -0.96 11.91
C MET A 158 7.25 -0.50 10.92
N GLY A 159 8.40 -0.09 11.44
CA GLY A 159 9.47 0.53 10.65
C GLY A 159 9.00 1.85 9.99
N PRO A 160 9.09 1.99 8.65
CA PRO A 160 8.66 3.19 7.92
C PRO A 160 7.14 3.26 7.71
N TRP A 161 6.39 2.27 8.20
CA TRP A 161 4.94 2.17 8.05
C TRP A 161 4.21 2.38 9.37
N VAL A 162 2.98 2.85 9.28
CA VAL A 162 2.00 2.81 10.37
C VAL A 162 0.92 1.82 9.97
N PHE A 163 0.84 0.74 10.73
CA PHE A 163 -0.29 -0.18 10.71
C PHE A 163 -1.44 0.43 11.49
N MET A 164 -2.65 0.35 10.94
CA MET A 164 -3.89 0.64 11.65
C MET A 164 -4.89 -0.48 11.52
N ARG A 165 -5.57 -0.77 12.63
CA ARG A 165 -6.84 -1.49 12.64
C ARG A 165 -7.95 -0.50 12.92
N SER A 166 -8.93 -0.44 12.03
CA SER A 166 -10.09 0.44 12.13
C SER A 166 -11.36 -0.39 12.22
N ILE A 167 -12.11 -0.22 13.31
CA ILE A 167 -13.41 -0.86 13.54
C ILE A 167 -14.48 0.22 13.37
N PHE A 168 -15.16 0.16 12.24
CA PHE A 168 -16.29 1.03 11.92
C PHE A 168 -17.56 0.45 12.52
N GLY A 169 -18.24 1.23 13.37
CA GLY A 169 -19.65 1.00 13.67
C GLY A 169 -20.55 1.41 12.52
N GLU A 170 -21.84 1.10 12.64
CA GLU A 170 -22.85 1.51 11.68
C GLU A 170 -22.89 3.03 11.51
N ARG A 171 -23.13 3.49 10.27
CA ARG A 171 -23.30 4.90 9.89
C ARG A 171 -22.12 5.78 10.33
N THR A 172 -20.90 5.32 10.13
CA THR A 172 -19.68 6.04 10.52
C THR A 172 -18.93 6.65 9.33
N GLY A 173 -17.92 7.47 9.60
CA GLY A 173 -17.00 8.02 8.59
C GLY A 173 -17.53 9.24 7.82
N HIS A 174 -18.85 9.40 7.68
CA HIS A 174 -19.45 10.50 6.91
C HIS A 174 -19.02 11.91 7.38
N LEU A 175 -18.65 12.08 8.66
CA LEU A 175 -18.17 13.36 9.23
C LEU A 175 -16.65 13.41 9.46
N SER A 176 -15.85 12.47 8.93
CA SER A 176 -14.42 12.37 9.25
C SER A 176 -13.53 13.43 8.58
N GLY A 177 -14.06 14.15 7.60
CA GLY A 177 -13.27 14.95 6.65
C GLY A 177 -12.50 14.08 5.65
N TRP A 178 -11.80 14.73 4.73
CA TRP A 178 -10.91 14.11 3.75
C TRP A 178 -9.55 13.78 4.35
N CYS A 179 -8.90 12.75 3.81
CA CYS A 179 -7.57 12.29 4.20
C CYS A 179 -6.66 12.27 2.96
N ASP A 180 -5.50 12.89 3.06
CA ASP A 180 -4.47 12.94 2.01
C ASP A 180 -3.32 11.96 2.26
N VAL A 181 -3.37 11.20 3.36
CA VAL A 181 -2.43 10.11 3.60
C VAL A 181 -2.82 8.93 2.69
N PRO A 182 -1.92 8.35 1.87
CA PRO A 182 -2.25 7.17 1.11
C PRO A 182 -2.42 5.95 2.02
N HIS A 183 -3.38 5.07 1.68
CA HIS A 183 -3.62 3.83 2.41
C HIS A 183 -3.63 2.62 1.48
N TRP A 184 -2.95 1.57 1.90
CA TRP A 184 -3.09 0.22 1.34
C TRP A 184 -3.67 -0.68 2.42
N GLY A 185 -4.75 -1.39 2.13
CA GLY A 185 -5.43 -2.15 3.16
C GLY A 185 -6.24 -3.33 2.66
N PHE A 186 -6.75 -4.08 3.62
CA PHE A 186 -7.68 -5.20 3.42
C PHE A 186 -8.94 -4.95 4.23
N VAL A 187 -10.10 -5.30 3.66
CA VAL A 187 -11.35 -5.39 4.42
C VAL A 187 -11.46 -6.80 4.99
N ILE A 188 -11.37 -6.88 6.31
CA ILE A 188 -11.42 -8.14 7.06
C ILE A 188 -12.86 -8.58 7.27
N ASP A 189 -13.76 -7.63 7.51
CA ASP A 189 -15.18 -7.90 7.79
C ASP A 189 -16.05 -6.69 7.41
N GLY A 190 -17.30 -6.94 6.98
CA GLY A 190 -18.24 -5.92 6.53
C GLY A 190 -17.89 -5.27 5.18
N GLU A 191 -18.31 -4.02 5.02
CA GLU A 191 -18.13 -3.23 3.81
C GLU A 191 -17.86 -1.76 4.15
N ILE A 192 -16.98 -1.13 3.37
CA ILE A 192 -16.75 0.30 3.38
C ILE A 192 -16.99 0.87 1.99
N ALA A 193 -17.44 2.12 1.94
CA ALA A 193 -17.35 2.92 0.73
C ALA A 193 -16.17 3.89 0.87
N ILE A 194 -15.32 3.94 -0.15
CA ILE A 194 -14.24 4.92 -0.27
C ILE A 194 -14.73 6.04 -1.19
N LEU A 195 -14.92 7.21 -0.63
CA LEU A 195 -15.32 8.42 -1.35
C LEU A 195 -14.07 9.21 -1.73
N TYR A 196 -14.03 9.80 -2.92
CA TYR A 196 -12.92 10.63 -3.40
C TYR A 196 -13.34 12.10 -3.60
N GLU A 197 -12.47 13.06 -3.24
CA GLU A 197 -12.78 14.50 -3.19
C GLU A 197 -12.90 15.15 -4.58
N SER A 198 -12.14 14.69 -5.58
CA SER A 198 -12.15 15.26 -6.94
C SER A 198 -12.74 14.32 -7.97
N SER A 199 -13.55 14.87 -8.89
CA SER A 199 -14.14 14.14 -10.01
C SER A 199 -13.23 14.08 -11.26
N SER A 200 -12.05 14.71 -11.24
CA SER A 200 -11.21 14.88 -12.44
C SER A 200 -10.10 13.84 -12.60
N GLU A 201 -9.76 13.09 -11.55
CA GLU A 201 -8.82 11.97 -11.63
C GLU A 201 -9.57 10.68 -12.04
N PRO A 202 -8.99 9.79 -12.85
CA PRO A 202 -9.54 8.46 -13.08
C PRO A 202 -9.75 7.73 -11.74
N GLY A 203 -11.00 7.41 -11.39
CA GLY A 203 -11.38 6.87 -10.07
C GLY A 203 -12.18 7.85 -9.18
N ALA A 204 -12.41 9.07 -9.65
CA ALA A 204 -13.46 9.99 -9.23
C ALA A 204 -14.81 9.31 -8.95
N GLY A 205 -15.17 9.13 -7.69
CA GLY A 205 -16.45 8.52 -7.34
C GLY A 205 -16.51 7.89 -5.96
N THR A 206 -17.37 6.88 -5.85
CA THR A 206 -17.51 6.02 -4.69
C THR A 206 -17.11 4.61 -5.09
N GLU A 207 -16.17 4.03 -4.36
CA GLU A 207 -15.78 2.63 -4.54
C GLU A 207 -16.27 1.83 -3.34
N LEU A 208 -17.10 0.81 -3.60
CA LEU A 208 -17.49 -0.16 -2.58
C LEU A 208 -16.41 -1.23 -2.48
N VAL A 209 -15.95 -1.46 -1.26
CA VAL A 209 -14.90 -2.41 -0.93
C VAL A 209 -15.42 -3.28 0.21
N ALA A 210 -15.53 -4.58 -0.04
CA ALA A 210 -16.15 -5.54 0.85
C ALA A 210 -15.12 -6.51 1.42
N ARG A 211 -15.53 -7.29 2.43
CA ARG A 211 -14.71 -8.38 2.99
C ARG A 211 -14.06 -9.21 1.89
N GLY A 212 -12.75 -9.40 2.00
CA GLY A 212 -11.99 -10.13 0.98
C GLY A 212 -11.51 -9.25 -0.17
N ASP A 213 -11.63 -7.94 -0.09
CA ASP A 213 -10.96 -7.03 -1.01
C ASP A 213 -9.67 -6.48 -0.39
N ALA A 214 -8.63 -6.40 -1.22
CA ALA A 214 -7.50 -5.50 -1.00
C ALA A 214 -7.78 -4.18 -1.72
N PHE A 215 -7.34 -3.06 -1.15
CA PHE A 215 -7.57 -1.74 -1.73
C PHE A 215 -6.38 -0.81 -1.59
N TYR A 216 -6.37 0.19 -2.47
CA TYR A 216 -5.56 1.40 -2.37
C TYR A 216 -6.48 2.63 -2.40
N ALA A 217 -6.32 3.47 -1.37
CA ALA A 217 -6.96 4.77 -1.26
C ALA A 217 -5.89 5.87 -1.43
N PRO A 218 -5.82 6.54 -2.60
CA PRO A 218 -4.92 7.68 -2.81
C PRO A 218 -5.29 8.88 -1.93
N PRO A 219 -4.41 9.90 -1.85
CA PRO A 219 -4.74 11.17 -1.21
C PRO A 219 -6.09 11.76 -1.68
N GLY A 220 -6.80 12.45 -0.79
CA GLY A 220 -8.12 13.02 -1.08
C GLY A 220 -9.28 12.02 -0.94
N HIS A 221 -9.18 11.03 -0.07
CA HIS A 221 -10.23 10.02 0.14
C HIS A 221 -10.92 10.15 1.51
N ARG A 222 -12.04 9.46 1.67
CA ARG A 222 -12.78 9.31 2.92
C ARG A 222 -13.43 7.94 2.98
N PHE A 223 -13.19 7.22 4.08
CA PHE A 223 -13.86 5.96 4.37
C PHE A 223 -15.21 6.21 5.07
N VAL A 224 -16.25 5.55 4.61
CA VAL A 224 -17.56 5.50 5.26
C VAL A 224 -18.05 4.07 5.36
N SER A 225 -18.85 3.76 6.37
CA SER A 225 -19.48 2.44 6.49
C SER A 225 -20.93 2.60 6.94
N ALA A 226 -21.84 1.94 6.21
CA ALA A 226 -23.27 1.92 6.53
C ALA A 226 -23.56 0.94 7.66
N ASP A 227 -23.08 -0.31 7.52
CA ASP A 227 -23.41 -1.44 8.40
C ASP A 227 -22.23 -1.87 9.31
N GLY A 228 -21.17 -1.07 9.31
CA GLY A 228 -19.93 -1.33 10.03
C GLY A 228 -18.98 -2.26 9.28
N ALA A 229 -17.70 -2.13 9.61
CA ALA A 229 -16.62 -2.86 8.96
C ALA A 229 -15.39 -2.99 9.87
N VAL A 230 -14.52 -3.92 9.54
CA VAL A 230 -13.18 -4.03 10.11
C VAL A 230 -12.18 -3.96 8.97
N VAL A 231 -11.30 -2.98 9.05
CA VAL A 231 -10.28 -2.71 8.04
C VAL A 231 -8.92 -2.73 8.71
N VAL A 232 -7.95 -3.32 8.04
CA VAL A 232 -6.53 -3.11 8.34
C VAL A 232 -5.90 -2.35 7.20
N ASP A 233 -5.09 -1.35 7.52
CA ASP A 233 -4.43 -0.55 6.50
C ASP A 233 -3.06 -0.05 6.96
N TYR A 234 -2.22 0.24 5.97
CA TYR A 234 -0.85 0.70 6.14
C TYR A 234 -0.68 2.06 5.48
N SER A 235 -0.01 2.97 6.19
CA SER A 235 0.36 4.29 5.68
C SER A 235 1.85 4.55 5.88
N PRO A 236 2.55 5.21 4.96
CA PRO A 236 3.93 5.62 5.17
C PRO A 236 3.99 6.65 6.30
N VAL A 237 4.93 6.49 7.23
CA VAL A 237 5.16 7.46 8.32
C VAL A 237 5.46 8.85 7.74
N SER A 238 6.21 8.90 6.64
CA SER A 238 6.58 10.14 5.94
C SER A 238 5.38 10.95 5.45
N ALA A 239 4.23 10.32 5.22
CA ALA A 239 3.02 10.98 4.74
C ALA A 239 2.17 11.61 5.86
N LEU A 240 2.49 11.40 7.14
CA LEU A 240 1.63 11.85 8.26
C LEU A 240 1.81 13.32 8.64
N GLY A 241 2.91 13.97 8.24
CA GLY A 241 3.28 15.30 8.71
C GLY A 241 2.75 16.49 7.90
N THR A 242 2.47 16.29 6.61
CA THR A 242 2.12 17.36 5.66
C THR A 242 0.66 17.36 5.24
N GLU A 243 -0.03 16.26 5.49
CA GLU A 243 -1.29 15.92 4.85
C GLU A 243 -2.51 16.16 5.73
N ARG A 244 -3.70 16.32 5.12
CA ARG A 244 -4.95 16.25 5.89
C ARG A 244 -5.10 14.81 6.36
N VAL A 245 -5.30 14.64 7.66
CA VAL A 245 -5.52 13.32 8.27
C VAL A 245 -6.95 13.26 8.78
N SER A 246 -7.67 12.20 8.40
CA SER A 246 -9.01 11.90 8.91
C SER A 246 -9.09 12.06 10.43
N ARG A 247 -10.16 12.72 10.92
CA ARG A 247 -10.29 13.10 12.34
C ARG A 247 -10.12 11.92 13.30
N TRP A 248 -10.67 10.75 12.95
CA TRP A 248 -10.63 9.55 13.78
C TRP A 248 -9.21 8.95 13.86
N ARG A 249 -8.38 9.07 12.81
CA ARG A 249 -6.96 8.64 12.82
C ARG A 249 -6.10 9.56 13.67
N ARG A 250 -6.32 10.87 13.55
CA ARG A 250 -5.50 11.92 14.16
C ARG A 250 -5.32 11.74 15.67
N ALA A 251 -6.41 11.46 16.39
CA ALA A 251 -6.35 11.28 17.83
C ALA A 251 -5.47 10.08 18.24
N THR A 252 -5.57 8.97 17.50
CA THR A 252 -4.78 7.76 17.76
C THR A 252 -3.31 7.97 17.41
N LEU A 253 -3.01 8.57 16.26
CA LEU A 253 -1.64 8.91 15.86
C LEU A 253 -0.96 9.86 16.85
N ALA A 254 -1.68 10.87 17.31
CA ALA A 254 -1.16 11.82 18.30
C ALA A 254 -0.83 11.14 19.64
N ARG A 255 -1.69 10.23 20.12
CA ARG A 255 -1.41 9.42 21.33
C ARG A 255 -0.19 8.52 21.19
N ARG A 256 0.17 8.14 19.97
CA ARG A 256 1.36 7.35 19.65
C ARG A 256 2.60 8.22 19.41
N GLY A 257 2.49 9.54 19.49
CA GLY A 257 3.60 10.46 19.20
C GLY A 257 3.99 10.52 17.71
N LEU A 258 3.15 9.98 16.82
CA LEU A 258 3.43 9.93 15.38
C LEU A 258 3.11 11.24 14.66
N ILE A 259 2.29 12.10 15.28
CA ILE A 259 1.98 13.45 14.82
C ILE A 259 1.86 14.40 16.01
N THR A 260 2.18 15.68 15.80
CA THR A 260 2.06 16.70 16.85
C THR A 260 0.60 17.16 17.01
N PRO A 261 0.03 17.11 18.23
CA PRO A 261 -1.28 17.69 18.51
C PRO A 261 -1.27 19.20 18.21
N GLY A 262 -2.19 19.67 17.38
CA GLY A 262 -2.40 21.11 17.17
C GLY A 262 -1.73 21.73 15.95
N SER A 263 -1.04 20.95 15.09
CA SER A 263 -0.76 21.40 13.73
C SER A 263 -2.09 21.63 13.01
N ARG A 264 -2.50 22.89 12.89
CA ARG A 264 -3.67 23.31 12.10
C ARG A 264 -3.29 23.25 10.62
N ASN A 265 -3.03 22.06 10.08
CA ASN A 265 -3.00 21.89 8.63
C ASN A 265 -4.44 21.99 8.13
N GLY A 266 -4.81 23.22 7.78
CA GLY A 266 -6.16 23.63 7.43
C GLY A 266 -6.41 25.14 7.51
N SER A 267 -5.44 25.98 7.13
CA SER A 267 -5.79 27.26 6.51
C SER A 267 -5.28 27.24 5.08
N ILE A 268 -6.20 27.22 4.12
CA ILE A 268 -5.92 27.63 2.73
C ILE A 268 -5.60 29.13 2.81
N GLY A 269 -4.36 29.46 3.15
CA GLY A 269 -3.82 30.82 3.14
C GLY A 269 -3.09 31.02 1.82
N ARG A 270 -3.61 31.90 0.97
CA ARG A 270 -2.92 32.45 -0.21
C ARG A 270 -1.48 32.84 0.17
N PRO A 271 -0.48 32.59 -0.69
CA PRO A 271 0.86 33.13 -0.47
C PRO A 271 0.80 34.65 -0.66
N THR A 272 0.84 35.40 0.43
CA THR A 272 1.21 36.81 0.40
C THR A 272 2.72 36.91 0.18
N MET A 273 3.11 37.27 -1.03
CA MET A 273 4.42 37.83 -1.34
C MET A 273 4.52 39.23 -0.71
N ALA A 274 5.47 39.42 0.21
CA ALA A 274 6.05 40.71 0.58
C ALA A 274 7.46 40.42 1.15
N ALA A 275 8.54 40.67 0.40
CA ALA A 275 9.21 41.96 0.19
C ALA A 275 10.01 42.45 1.40
N SER A 276 11.34 42.29 1.27
CA SER A 276 12.45 43.18 1.66
C SER A 276 12.54 43.77 3.07
N GLY A 277 13.67 43.47 3.73
CA GLY A 277 14.23 44.27 4.82
C GLY A 277 15.73 43.98 4.99
N LEU A 278 16.57 44.76 4.30
CA LEU A 278 18.03 44.79 4.45
C LEU A 278 18.44 45.44 5.78
N ALA A 279 19.54 44.95 6.37
CA ALA A 279 20.42 45.71 7.26
C ALA A 279 21.89 45.55 6.80
N ALA A 280 22.60 46.68 6.67
CA ALA A 280 24.00 46.78 6.26
C ALA A 280 24.99 46.44 7.41
N PRO A 281 26.31 46.30 7.14
CA PRO A 281 27.17 47.49 7.23
C PRO A 281 28.42 47.58 6.29
N THR A 282 28.86 48.84 6.12
CA THR A 282 30.24 49.37 5.95
C THR A 282 31.11 49.09 4.71
N SER A 283 31.05 50.07 3.77
CA SER A 283 32.12 50.81 3.05
C SER A 283 33.57 50.29 2.94
N VAL A 284 34.13 50.32 1.70
CA VAL A 284 35.33 51.07 1.21
C VAL A 284 35.31 51.05 -0.35
N PRO A 285 35.83 52.07 -1.09
CA PRO A 285 35.44 52.41 -2.46
C PRO A 285 36.48 52.02 -3.53
N THR A 286 36.07 51.99 -4.82
CA THR A 286 36.80 52.60 -5.96
C THR A 286 36.07 52.43 -7.30
N THR A 287 36.11 53.53 -8.08
CA THR A 287 36.15 53.69 -9.56
C THR A 287 34.97 53.24 -10.43
N ASP A 288 34.16 54.25 -10.81
CA ASP A 288 33.92 54.76 -12.17
C ASP A 288 34.23 53.83 -13.36
N ASP A 289 33.22 53.46 -14.17
CA ASP A 289 33.16 53.89 -15.57
C ASP A 289 31.80 53.59 -16.26
N ARG A 290 31.56 54.34 -17.33
CA ARG A 290 30.29 54.56 -18.06
C ARG A 290 29.90 53.43 -19.05
N ILE A 291 28.57 53.19 -19.17
CA ILE A 291 27.67 52.92 -20.34
C ILE A 291 28.36 52.87 -21.76
N PRO A 292 27.94 52.09 -22.82
CA PRO A 292 26.57 51.63 -23.21
C PRO A 292 26.38 50.24 -23.94
N THR A 293 25.09 49.88 -24.08
CA THR A 293 24.28 49.22 -25.16
C THR A 293 24.81 48.09 -26.09
N GLU A 294 23.83 47.23 -26.44
CA GLU A 294 23.79 46.06 -27.35
C GLU A 294 24.50 46.17 -28.72
N PRO A 295 24.67 45.03 -29.44
CA PRO A 295 23.63 44.67 -30.41
C PRO A 295 23.32 43.15 -30.52
N THR A 296 22.08 42.88 -30.91
CA THR A 296 21.60 41.64 -31.55
C THR A 296 22.30 41.39 -32.89
N ASN A 297 22.58 40.13 -33.23
CA ASN A 297 22.71 39.74 -34.63
C ASN A 297 22.41 38.26 -34.88
N ASP A 298 21.83 38.04 -36.07
CA ASP A 298 21.18 36.85 -36.60
C ASP A 298 22.12 35.74 -37.13
N ALA A 299 21.53 34.54 -37.24
CA ALA A 299 21.64 33.50 -38.29
C ALA A 299 23.00 32.91 -38.71
N HIS A 300 23.11 31.56 -38.70
CA HIS A 300 23.05 30.70 -39.91
C HIS A 300 23.39 29.21 -39.66
N HIS A 301 22.70 28.35 -40.42
CA HIS A 301 23.06 27.02 -40.97
C HIS A 301 23.16 25.80 -40.03
N ALA A 302 22.31 24.77 -40.21
CA ALA A 302 22.28 23.66 -41.20
C ALA A 302 22.98 22.42 -40.60
N ASP A 303 22.25 21.38 -40.24
CA ASP A 303 21.78 20.22 -41.03
C ASP A 303 22.77 19.04 -40.89
N ASP A 304 22.23 17.83 -41.03
CA ASP A 304 22.79 16.47 -40.79
C ASP A 304 22.67 15.97 -39.33
N GLY A 305 21.95 14.90 -39.00
CA GLY A 305 21.24 13.91 -39.79
C GLY A 305 21.00 12.64 -38.95
N ILE A 306 20.12 11.79 -39.48
CA ILE A 306 20.01 10.33 -39.25
C ILE A 306 19.04 9.85 -38.15
N ALA A 307 17.89 9.45 -38.69
CA ALA A 307 16.76 8.63 -38.20
C ALA A 307 17.19 7.15 -37.89
N PRO A 308 16.31 6.19 -37.49
CA PRO A 308 14.85 6.24 -37.66
C PRO A 308 13.97 5.72 -36.52
N SER A 309 12.80 6.37 -36.47
CA SER A 309 11.53 5.78 -36.07
C SER A 309 11.06 4.79 -37.13
N PHE A 310 10.50 3.66 -36.68
CA PHE A 310 9.70 2.79 -37.52
C PHE A 310 8.21 3.06 -37.27
N ALA A 311 7.52 3.31 -38.38
CA ALA A 311 6.07 3.40 -38.56
C ALA A 311 5.38 2.08 -38.15
N GLU A 312 4.25 2.09 -37.44
CA GLU A 312 2.87 2.41 -37.88
C GLU A 312 2.22 1.28 -38.73
N THR A 313 1.03 0.84 -38.27
CA THR A 313 -0.21 0.59 -39.07
C THR A 313 -0.87 -0.80 -38.97
N VAL A 314 -1.98 -0.85 -38.20
CA VAL A 314 -3.36 -1.39 -38.48
C VAL A 314 -3.47 -2.85 -39.00
N ALA A 315 -4.21 -3.81 -38.40
CA ALA A 315 -5.68 -3.92 -38.30
C ALA A 315 -6.12 -5.28 -37.64
N PRO A 316 -7.40 -5.70 -37.61
CA PRO A 316 -8.22 -5.84 -36.40
C PRO A 316 -8.48 -7.29 -35.94
N TYR A 317 -8.94 -7.40 -34.68
CA TYR A 317 -9.45 -8.61 -34.05
C TYR A 317 -10.59 -9.27 -34.85
N GLY A 318 -10.34 -10.50 -35.32
CA GLY A 318 -11.34 -11.39 -35.88
C GLY A 318 -12.17 -12.08 -34.80
N ARG A 319 -13.50 -11.97 -34.94
CA ARG A 319 -14.52 -12.78 -34.26
C ARG A 319 -14.40 -14.24 -34.70
N ALA A 320 -14.25 -15.18 -33.76
CA ALA A 320 -14.50 -16.59 -34.01
C ALA A 320 -15.91 -16.97 -33.52
N THR A 321 -16.84 -17.09 -34.46
CA THR A 321 -18.12 -17.79 -34.27
C THR A 321 -17.91 -19.26 -34.60
N GLY A 322 -17.91 -20.13 -33.58
CA GLY A 322 -17.85 -21.58 -33.73
C GLY A 322 -19.18 -22.23 -33.39
N GLY A 323 -19.86 -22.75 -34.41
CA GLY A 323 -20.83 -23.84 -34.39
C GLY A 323 -20.79 -24.53 -35.76
N PRO A 324 -21.37 -25.71 -35.99
CA PRO A 324 -22.16 -26.58 -35.11
C PRO A 324 -21.55 -28.01 -34.96
N VAL A 325 -22.07 -28.79 -34.00
CA VAL A 325 -22.00 -30.27 -34.06
C VAL A 325 -23.41 -30.82 -33.92
N ARG A 326 -23.84 -31.55 -34.96
CA ARG A 326 -25.03 -32.42 -34.96
C ARG A 326 -24.57 -33.87 -34.86
N GLY A 327 -25.28 -34.65 -34.03
CA GLY A 327 -25.60 -36.05 -34.27
C GLY A 327 -24.62 -37.10 -33.72
N GLN A 328 -24.98 -37.74 -32.61
CA GLN A 328 -25.73 -39.01 -32.59
C GLN A 328 -26.54 -39.10 -31.29
#